data_AF-A0A3D2XWA5-F1
#
_entry.id   AF-A0A3D2XWA5-F1
#
_cell.length_a   1.000
_cell.length_b   1.000
_cell.length_c   1.000
_cell.angle_alpha   90.00
_cell.angle_beta   90.00
_cell.angle_gamma   90.00
#
_symmetry.space_group_name_H-M   'P 1'
#
loop_
_entity.id
_entity.type
_entity.pdbx_description
1 polymer ?
#
loop_
_entity_poly.entity_id
_entity_poly.type
_entity_poly.pdbx_seq_one_letter_code
_entity_poly.pdbx_strand_id
1 'polypeptide(L)'
;FGRLNEVHIFSYDDDPEDFYIEEVVKGTSVEDVLSIMQYNPKAMAYDVKRLIDKQVSAGNIKPREGVRWTDFYEACLSGYTYLKTGK
;
A
#
# COMPACT_ATOMS: atom_id res chain seq x y z
N PHE A 1 -9.89 -1.36 9.84
CA PHE A 1 -9.26 -0.33 9.01
C PHE A 1 -8.22 0.40 9.83
N GLY A 2 -7.15 0.88 9.20
CA GLY A 2 -6.04 1.53 9.88
C GLY A 2 -6.28 3.02 10.17
N ARG A 3 -5.26 3.70 10.69
CA ARG A 3 -5.33 5.14 10.99
C ARG A 3 -5.59 5.98 9.73
N LEU A 4 -6.21 7.14 9.93
CA LEU A 4 -6.42 8.14 8.89
C LEU A 4 -5.12 8.88 8.53
N ASN A 5 -5.05 9.43 7.32
CA ASN A 5 -4.06 10.46 7.02
C ASN A 5 -4.40 11.70 7.85
N GLU A 6 -3.39 12.32 8.43
CA GLU A 6 -3.51 13.51 9.26
C GLU A 6 -2.57 14.58 8.71
N VAL A 7 -3.05 15.82 8.67
CA VAL A 7 -2.34 16.97 8.11
C VAL A 7 -2.42 18.11 9.12
N HIS A 8 -1.28 18.67 9.48
CA HIS A 8 -1.19 19.83 10.35
C HIS A 8 -0.97 21.06 9.47
N ILE A 9 -1.85 22.05 9.62
CA ILE A 9 -1.85 23.27 8.82
C ILE A 9 -1.56 24.43 9.75
N PHE A 10 -0.57 25.24 9.39
CA PHE A 10 -0.20 26.44 10.11
C PHE A 10 -0.55 27.69 9.29
N SER A 11 -1.03 28.73 9.96
CA SER A 11 -1.43 30.00 9.35
C SER A 11 -1.16 31.12 10.34
N TYR A 12 -0.65 32.25 9.85
CA TYR A 12 -0.42 33.47 10.63
C TYR A 12 -0.59 34.69 9.74
N ASP A 13 -1.04 35.80 10.32
CA ASP A 13 -1.58 36.96 9.60
C ASP A 13 -0.61 37.64 8.61
N ASP A 14 0.70 37.46 8.81
CA ASP A 14 1.75 38.06 7.97
C ASP A 14 2.28 37.11 6.88
N ASP A 15 1.71 35.90 6.73
CA ASP A 15 2.12 34.94 5.71
C ASP A 15 1.56 35.32 4.33
N PRO A 16 2.41 35.58 3.31
CA PRO A 16 1.94 35.89 1.96
C PRO A 16 1.19 34.74 1.26
N GLU A 17 1.31 33.49 1.73
CA GLU A 17 0.60 32.32 1.18
C GLU A 17 -0.65 31.92 2.00
N ASP A 18 -1.07 32.72 2.98
CA ASP A 18 -2.16 32.50 3.94
C ASP A 18 -1.99 31.29 4.89
N PHE A 19 -1.45 30.16 4.42
CA PHE A 19 -1.14 28.98 5.23
C PHE A 19 -0.08 28.08 4.57
N TYR A 20 0.53 27.21 5.35
CA TYR A 20 1.35 26.11 4.83
C TYR A 20 1.08 24.78 5.55
N ILE A 21 1.40 23.68 4.87
CA ILE A 21 1.35 22.34 5.46
C ILE A 21 2.61 22.13 6.28
N GLU A 22 2.47 22.07 7.59
CA GLU A 22 3.59 21.87 8.51
C GLU A 22 4.00 20.39 8.58
N GLU A 23 3.02 19.50 8.72
CA GLU A 23 3.25 18.07 8.87
C GLU A 23 2.20 17.24 8.12
N VAL A 24 2.63 16.13 7.53
CA VAL A 24 1.76 15.10 6.98
C VAL A 24 2.08 13.76 7.62
N VAL A 25 1.16 13.27 8.45
CA VAL A 25 1.24 11.95 9.06
C VAL A 25 0.45 10.97 8.20
N LYS A 26 1.16 10.02 7.59
CA LYS A 26 0.54 8.99 6.75
C LYS A 26 -0.27 8.03 7.61
N GLY A 27 -1.47 7.69 7.14
CA GLY A 27 -2.28 6.64 7.69
C GLY A 27 -1.67 5.26 7.46
N THR A 28 -2.25 4.26 8.11
CA THR A 28 -1.69 2.91 8.16
C THR A 28 -1.90 2.16 6.84
N SER A 29 -0.86 1.46 6.37
CA SER A 29 -0.92 0.55 5.22
C SER A 29 -1.54 -0.81 5.59
N VAL A 30 -1.85 -1.64 4.59
CA VAL A 30 -2.35 -3.00 4.83
C VAL A 30 -1.28 -3.85 5.51
N GLU A 31 -0.02 -3.74 5.11
CA GLU A 31 1.10 -4.46 5.72
C GLU A 31 1.33 -4.08 7.20
N ASP A 32 1.15 -2.80 7.55
CA ASP A 32 1.23 -2.35 8.94
C ASP A 32 0.13 -2.99 9.79
N VAL A 33 -1.13 -2.98 9.30
CA VAL A 33 -2.26 -3.61 10.01
C VAL A 33 -2.03 -5.11 10.18
N LEU A 34 -1.59 -5.79 9.12
CA LEU A 34 -1.30 -7.22 9.18
C LEU A 34 -0.19 -7.54 10.18
N SER A 35 0.86 -6.71 10.22
CA SER A 35 1.97 -6.86 11.18
C SER A 35 1.51 -6.64 12.62
N ILE A 36 0.64 -5.66 12.89
CA ILE A 36 0.01 -5.45 14.21
C ILE A 36 -0.77 -6.70 14.65
N MET A 37 -1.46 -7.34 13.71
CA MET A 37 -2.22 -8.57 13.94
C MET A 37 -1.34 -9.83 13.97
N GLN A 38 -0.02 -9.67 14.05
CA GLN A 38 0.98 -10.75 14.13
C GLN A 38 1.05 -11.65 12.88
N TYR A 39 0.58 -11.16 11.74
CA TYR A 39 0.88 -11.77 10.45
C TYR A 39 2.25 -11.32 9.94
N ASN A 40 2.79 -12.04 8.96
CA ASN A 40 4.01 -11.68 8.27
C ASN A 40 3.72 -11.36 6.80
N PRO A 41 3.50 -10.07 6.44
CA PRO A 41 3.22 -9.66 5.07
C PRO A 41 4.26 -10.10 4.05
N LYS A 42 5.55 -10.15 4.44
CA LYS A 42 6.63 -10.61 3.55
C LYS A 42 6.52 -12.09 3.24
N ALA A 43 6.20 -12.92 4.24
CA ALA A 43 5.95 -14.34 4.02
C ALA A 43 4.71 -14.56 3.14
N MET A 44 3.64 -13.79 3.36
CA MET A 44 2.44 -13.84 2.53
C MET A 44 2.73 -13.47 1.06
N ALA A 45 3.49 -12.41 0.81
CA ALA A 45 3.93 -12.04 -0.53
C ALA A 45 4.76 -13.13 -1.21
N TYR A 46 5.67 -13.75 -0.47
CA TYR A 46 6.45 -14.88 -0.97
C TYR A 46 5.58 -16.09 -1.33
N ASP A 47 4.59 -16.42 -0.50
CA ASP A 47 3.68 -17.52 -0.78
C ASP A 47 2.81 -17.26 -2.02
N VAL A 48 2.28 -16.05 -2.17
CA VAL A 48 1.52 -15.65 -3.37
C VAL A 48 2.39 -15.72 -4.61
N LYS A 49 3.61 -15.17 -4.56
CA LYS A 49 4.58 -15.27 -5.67
C LYS A 49 4.84 -16.71 -6.06
N ARG A 50 5.11 -17.59 -5.08
CA ARG A 50 5.34 -19.03 -5.32
C ARG A 50 4.14 -19.71 -5.99
N LEU A 51 2.92 -19.36 -5.61
CA LEU A 51 1.71 -19.86 -6.25
C LEU A 51 1.58 -19.38 -7.70
N ILE A 52 1.90 -18.12 -7.98
CA ILE A 52 1.91 -17.56 -9.33
C ILE A 52 2.99 -18.24 -10.19
N ASP A 53 4.21 -18.36 -9.67
CA ASP A 53 5.33 -19.00 -10.37
C ASP A 53 5.00 -20.45 -10.76
N LYS A 54 4.29 -21.18 -9.89
CA LYS A 54 3.79 -22.53 -10.21
C LYS A 54 2.85 -22.50 -11.43
N GLN A 55 1.92 -21.55 -11.51
CA GLN A 55 1.02 -21.43 -12.65
C GLN A 55 1.73 -20.99 -13.93
N VAL A 56 2.76 -20.14 -13.82
CA VAL A 56 3.62 -19.77 -14.94
C VAL A 56 4.38 -20.98 -15.46
N SER A 57 4.97 -21.79 -14.58
CA SER A 57 5.69 -23.02 -14.97
C SER A 57 4.77 -24.07 -15.60
N ALA A 58 3.49 -24.12 -15.22
CA ALA A 58 2.48 -25.00 -15.79
C ALA A 58 1.95 -24.51 -17.16
N GLY A 59 2.33 -23.30 -17.59
CA GLY A 59 1.87 -22.69 -18.85
C GLY A 59 0.48 -22.05 -18.78
N ASN A 60 -0.14 -22.00 -17.59
CA ASN A 60 -1.49 -21.43 -17.41
C ASN A 60 -1.48 -19.89 -17.40
N ILE A 61 -0.35 -19.28 -17.02
CA ILE A 61 -0.17 -17.82 -16.97
C ILE A 61 1.10 -17.46 -17.75
N LYS A 62 1.04 -16.39 -18.56
CA LYS A 62 2.23 -15.90 -19.25
C LYS A 62 3.22 -15.31 -18.23
N PRO A 63 4.55 -15.49 -18.38
CA PRO A 63 5.52 -14.96 -17.43
C PRO A 63 5.36 -13.46 -17.13
N ARG A 64 5.11 -12.63 -18.15
CA ARG A 64 4.88 -11.18 -17.98
C ARG A 64 3.63 -10.88 -17.14
N GLU A 65 2.58 -11.68 -17.27
CA GLU A 65 1.38 -11.53 -16.44
C GLU A 65 1.65 -11.99 -15.01
N GLY A 66 2.44 -13.06 -14.81
CA GLY A 66 2.84 -13.51 -13.49
C GLY A 66 3.59 -12.45 -12.68
N VAL A 67 4.54 -11.75 -13.31
CA VAL A 67 5.21 -10.59 -12.70
C VAL A 67 4.20 -9.51 -12.34
N ARG A 68 3.31 -9.14 -13.27
CA ARG A 68 2.27 -8.12 -13.01
C ARG A 68 1.36 -8.48 -11.84
N TRP A 69 0.98 -9.75 -11.68
CA TRP A 69 0.16 -10.22 -10.56
C TRP A 69 0.90 -10.15 -9.23
N THR A 70 2.21 -10.44 -9.24
CA THR A 70 3.06 -10.33 -8.05
C THR A 70 3.18 -8.87 -7.63
N ASP A 71 3.53 -7.98 -8.56
CA ASP A 71 3.64 -6.54 -8.33
C ASP A 71 2.31 -5.95 -7.81
N PHE A 72 1.19 -6.39 -8.38
CA PHE A 72 -0.14 -5.98 -7.93
C PHE A 72 -0.40 -6.37 -6.47
N TYR A 73 -0.06 -7.59 -6.06
CA TYR A 73 -0.25 -8.04 -4.69
C TYR A 73 0.61 -7.24 -3.70
N GLU A 74 1.88 -6.99 -4.04
CA GLU A 74 2.78 -6.16 -3.22
C GLU A 74 2.30 -4.70 -3.13
N ALA A 75 1.75 -4.16 -4.23
CA ALA A 75 1.11 -2.84 -4.24
C ALA A 75 -0.14 -2.76 -3.36
N CYS A 76 -0.90 -3.86 -3.22
CA CYS A 76 -2.01 -3.93 -2.29
C CYS A 76 -1.55 -3.94 -0.83
N LEU A 77 -0.47 -4.67 -0.51
CA LEU A 77 0.08 -4.73 0.86
C LEU A 77 0.64 -3.37 1.31
N SER A 78 1.42 -2.71 0.45
CA SER A 78 1.93 -1.35 0.71
C SER A 78 0.84 -0.27 0.61
N GLY A 79 -0.34 -0.63 0.12
CA GLY A 79 -1.46 0.26 -0.10
C GLY A 79 -2.10 0.75 1.19
N TYR A 80 -2.76 1.90 1.10
CA TYR A 80 -3.55 2.44 2.19
C TYR A 80 -4.78 1.55 2.47
N THR A 81 -5.18 1.45 3.73
CA THR A 81 -6.26 0.53 4.15
C THR A 81 -7.65 0.90 3.63
N TYR A 82 -7.82 2.11 3.08
CA TYR A 82 -9.10 2.60 2.56
C TYR A 82 -9.17 2.51 1.03
N LEU A 83 -10.40 2.46 0.53
CA LEU A 83 -10.67 2.37 -0.91
C LEU A 83 -10.27 3.66 -1.63
N LYS A 84 -9.82 3.49 -2.87
CA LYS A 84 -9.61 4.60 -3.80
C LYS A 84 -10.82 4.66 -4.72
N THR A 85 -11.45 5.82 -4.86
CA THR A 85 -12.31 6.10 -6.00
C THR A 85 -11.44 6.09 -7.25
N GLY A 86 -11.75 5.21 -8.20
CA GLY A 86 -11.04 5.16 -9.47
C GLY A 86 -11.05 6.54 -10.13
N LYS A 87 -9.91 6.97 -10.67
CA LYS A 87 -9.91 7.92 -11.78
C LYS A 87 -10.13 7.13 -13.06
#